data_AF-A0A650F5F8-F1
#
_entry.id   AF-A0A650F5F8-F1
#
_cell.length_a   1.000
_cell.length_b   1.000
_cell.length_c   1.000
_cell.angle_alpha   90.00
_cell.angle_beta   90.00
_cell.angle_gamma   90.00
#
_symmetry.space_group_name_H-M   'P 1'
#
loop_
_entity.id
_entity.type
_entity.pdbx_description
1 polymer ?
#
loop_
_entity_poly.entity_id
_entity_poly.type
_entity_poly.pdbx_seq_one_letter_code
_entity_poly.pdbx_strand_id
1 'polypeptide(L)'
;MCVNRIATKRQTEALRQNLKNAIPDIEIADICSKTGNTSGTGNHVECLSFIAFSTGMQKAEIESRMSKYYALDENIWHIEEKGDGNYIIYLITSAPFADNIEGH
;
A
#
# COMPACT_ATOMS: atom_id res chain seq x y z
N MET A 1 -14.89 -2.53 -16.10
CA MET A 1 -13.83 -2.19 -15.11
C MET A 1 -14.41 -1.98 -13.70
N CYS A 2 -14.77 -3.04 -12.96
CA CYS A 2 -15.16 -2.93 -11.54
C CYS A 2 -14.25 -3.74 -10.62
N VAL A 3 -13.67 -4.83 -11.13
CA VAL A 3 -12.97 -5.82 -10.29
C VAL A 3 -11.61 -5.31 -9.82
N ASN A 4 -10.84 -4.61 -10.66
CA ASN A 4 -9.56 -4.02 -10.24
C ASN A 4 -9.77 -2.93 -9.18
N ARG A 5 -10.78 -2.05 -9.34
CA ARG A 5 -11.14 -1.05 -8.33
C ARG A 5 -11.58 -1.68 -7.00
N ILE A 6 -12.32 -2.78 -7.05
CA ILE A 6 -12.73 -3.53 -5.85
C ILE A 6 -11.52 -4.20 -5.19
N ALA A 7 -10.61 -4.78 -5.97
CA ALA A 7 -9.39 -5.42 -5.48
C ALA A 7 -8.46 -4.41 -4.81
N THR A 8 -8.20 -3.26 -5.45
CA THR A 8 -7.40 -2.19 -4.85
C THR A 8 -8.06 -1.66 -3.58
N LYS A 9 -9.38 -1.45 -3.57
CA LYS A 9 -10.08 -1.01 -2.36
C LYS A 9 -9.95 -2.01 -1.21
N ARG A 10 -10.14 -3.31 -1.47
CA ARG A 10 -9.96 -4.38 -0.47
C ARG A 10 -8.52 -4.42 0.06
N GLN A 11 -7.53 -4.27 -0.82
CA GLN A 11 -6.12 -4.18 -0.43
C GLN A 11 -5.88 -2.98 0.48
N THR A 12 -6.38 -1.79 0.12
CA THR A 12 -6.22 -0.58 0.93
C THR A 12 -6.90 -0.71 2.29
N GLU A 13 -8.09 -1.32 2.36
CA GLU A 13 -8.78 -1.56 3.63
C GLU A 13 -8.04 -2.58 4.51
N ALA A 14 -7.49 -3.65 3.92
CA ALA A 14 -6.67 -4.63 4.64
C ALA A 14 -5.38 -3.99 5.17
N LEU A 15 -4.69 -3.19 4.35
CA LEU A 15 -3.50 -2.43 4.78
C LEU A 15 -3.82 -1.51 5.96
N ARG A 16 -4.95 -0.79 5.89
CA ARG A 16 -5.42 0.07 6.98
C ARG A 16 -5.66 -0.71 8.27
N GLN A 17 -6.30 -1.87 8.20
CA GLN A 17 -6.58 -2.70 9.37
C GLN A 17 -5.28 -3.26 9.97
N ASN A 18 -4.36 -3.74 9.13
CA ASN A 18 -3.07 -4.26 9.58
C ASN A 18 -2.25 -3.17 10.29
N LEU A 19 -2.24 -1.95 9.75
CA LEU A 19 -1.60 -0.81 10.41
C LEU A 19 -2.22 -0.49 11.77
N LYS A 20 -3.56 -0.44 11.88
CA LYS A 20 -4.24 -0.21 13.16
C LYS A 20 -3.99 -1.31 14.20
N ASN A 21 -3.86 -2.56 13.75
CA ASN A 21 -3.55 -3.69 14.63
C ASN A 21 -2.07 -3.70 15.05
N ALA A 22 -1.16 -3.28 14.16
CA ALA A 22 0.27 -3.23 14.42
C ALA A 22 0.65 -2.02 15.29
N ILE A 23 0.05 -0.86 15.04
CA ILE A 23 0.41 0.43 15.61
C ILE A 23 -0.80 0.97 16.39
N PRO A 24 -0.82 0.85 17.73
CA PRO A 24 -1.96 1.25 18.55
C PRO A 24 -2.18 2.76 18.58
N ASP A 25 -1.10 3.55 18.44
CA ASP A 25 -1.09 5.01 18.43
C ASP A 25 -0.98 5.55 17.00
N ILE A 26 -1.69 4.93 16.04
CA ILE A 26 -1.66 5.37 14.65
C ILE A 26 -2.70 6.45 14.41
N GLU A 27 -2.26 7.56 13.82
CA GLU A 27 -3.14 8.59 13.32
C GLU A 27 -3.05 8.60 11.79
N ILE A 28 -4.15 8.24 11.12
CA ILE A 28 -4.18 8.17 9.66
C ILE A 28 -4.51 9.57 9.12
N ALA A 29 -3.56 10.16 8.39
CA ALA A 29 -3.72 11.46 7.76
C ALA A 29 -4.41 11.35 6.39
N ASP A 30 -4.01 10.38 5.57
CA ASP A 30 -4.55 10.19 4.22
C ASP A 30 -4.53 8.73 3.77
N ILE A 31 -5.49 8.37 2.92
CA ILE A 31 -5.60 7.03 2.34
C ILE A 31 -5.88 7.18 0.84
N CYS A 32 -4.96 6.68 0.02
CA CYS A 32 -5.09 6.73 -1.42
C CYS A 32 -4.86 5.36 -2.05
N SER A 33 -5.47 5.18 -3.21
CA SER A 33 -5.36 3.97 -4.01
C SER A 33 -5.30 4.35 -5.48
N LYS A 34 -4.40 3.70 -6.22
CA LYS A 34 -4.21 3.90 -7.65
C LYS A 34 -4.11 2.54 -8.31
N THR A 35 -4.81 2.40 -9.43
CA THR A 35 -4.68 1.24 -10.31
C THR A 35 -4.07 1.76 -11.61
N GLY A 36 -2.97 1.17 -12.08
CA GLY A 36 -2.34 1.63 -13.32
C GLY A 36 -1.13 0.80 -13.75
N ASN A 37 -0.66 1.04 -14.98
CA ASN A 37 0.57 0.46 -15.49
C ASN A 37 1.75 1.32 -15.00
N THR A 38 2.32 0.97 -13.84
CA THR A 38 3.44 1.72 -13.25
C THR A 38 4.79 1.37 -13.87
N SER A 39 4.89 0.24 -14.58
CA SER A 39 6.15 -0.28 -15.12
C SER A 39 6.37 -0.03 -16.64
N GLY A 40 5.36 0.49 -17.36
CA GLY A 40 5.50 0.99 -18.74
C GLY A 40 5.92 -0.02 -19.82
N THR A 41 6.01 -1.31 -19.50
CA THR A 41 6.67 -2.34 -20.35
C THR A 41 5.75 -3.49 -20.78
N GLY A 42 4.45 -3.44 -20.50
CA GLY A 42 3.49 -4.44 -20.96
C GLY A 42 2.13 -4.32 -20.29
N ASN A 43 1.19 -5.21 -20.64
CA ASN A 43 -0.18 -5.32 -20.10
C ASN A 43 -0.22 -5.70 -18.61
N HIS A 44 0.61 -5.12 -17.74
CA HIS A 44 0.58 -5.39 -16.31
C HIS A 44 -0.05 -4.20 -15.61
N VAL A 45 -1.27 -4.39 -15.12
CA VAL A 45 -1.92 -3.42 -14.24
C VAL A 45 -1.49 -3.73 -12.81
N GLU A 46 -1.00 -2.72 -12.09
CA GLU A 46 -0.60 -2.82 -10.70
C GLU A 46 -1.62 -2.08 -9.81
N CYS A 47 -1.85 -2.62 -8.61
CA CYS A 47 -2.67 -2.02 -7.57
C CYS A 47 -1.74 -1.38 -6.52
N LEU A 48 -1.59 -0.07 -6.58
CA LEU A 48 -0.87 0.72 -5.59
C LEU A 48 -1.84 1.21 -4.52
N SER A 49 -1.55 0.90 -3.26
CA SER A 49 -2.18 1.53 -2.09
C SER A 49 -1.12 2.29 -1.32
N PHE A 50 -1.43 3.50 -0.88
CA PHE A 50 -0.56 4.20 0.05
C PHE A 50 -1.37 4.89 1.15
N ILE A 51 -0.82 4.86 2.36
CA ILE A 51 -1.44 5.41 3.55
C ILE A 51 -0.42 6.32 4.23
N ALA A 52 -0.79 7.58 4.39
CA ALA A 52 -0.04 8.54 5.19
C ALA A 52 -0.56 8.48 6.63
N PHE A 53 0.35 8.32 7.58
CA PHE A 53 0.02 8.24 8.99
C PHE A 53 1.12 8.84 9.86
N SER A 54 0.76 9.27 11.07
CA SER A 54 1.71 9.63 12.12
C SER A 54 1.70 8.60 13.25
N THR A 55 2.86 8.43 13.87
CA THR A 55 3.03 7.62 15.07
C THR A 55 4.31 8.00 15.81
N GLY A 56 4.34 7.80 17.12
CA GLY A 56 5.57 7.92 17.92
C GLY A 56 6.57 6.77 17.74
N MET A 57 6.26 5.74 16.95
CA MET A 57 7.16 4.62 16.67
C MET A 57 8.23 4.97 15.64
N GLN A 58 9.42 4.40 15.81
CA GLN A 58 10.49 4.49 14.83
C GLN A 58 10.23 3.57 13.63
N LYS A 59 10.71 3.96 12.44
CA LYS A 59 10.62 3.18 11.20
C LYS A 59 10.96 1.69 11.38
N ALA A 60 12.08 1.37 12.02
CA ALA A 60 12.51 -0.02 12.20
C ALA A 60 11.52 -0.86 13.04
N GLU A 61 10.86 -0.25 14.02
CA GLU A 61 9.82 -0.93 14.80
C GLU A 61 8.56 -1.15 13.96
N ILE A 62 8.16 -0.16 13.16
CA ILE A 62 7.05 -0.28 12.23
C ILE A 62 7.30 -1.43 11.24
N GLU A 63 8.51 -1.49 10.66
CA GLU A 63 8.90 -2.54 9.72
C GLU A 63 8.87 -3.93 10.38
N SER A 64 9.40 -4.04 11.60
CA SER A 64 9.36 -5.29 12.37
C SER A 64 7.92 -5.76 12.62
N ARG A 65 7.00 -4.85 12.97
CA ARG A 65 5.58 -5.22 13.20
C ARG A 65 4.86 -5.59 11.91
N MET A 66 5.13 -4.86 10.83
CA MET A 66 4.52 -5.09 9.51
C MET A 66 5.04 -6.37 8.84
N SER A 67 6.25 -6.83 9.18
CA SER A 67 6.80 -8.10 8.71
C SER A 67 5.94 -9.34 9.05
N LYS A 68 5.05 -9.21 10.05
CA LYS A 68 4.06 -10.25 10.41
C LYS A 68 2.95 -10.41 9.37
N TYR A 69 2.68 -9.35 8.62
CA TYR A 69 1.58 -9.27 7.64
C TYR A 69 2.08 -9.37 6.20
N TYR A 70 3.28 -8.85 5.93
CA TYR A 70 3.86 -8.79 4.60
C TYR A 70 5.31 -9.27 4.64
N ALA A 71 5.72 -10.09 3.67
CA ALA A 71 7.13 -10.43 3.51
C ALA A 71 7.94 -9.16 3.23
N LEU A 72 9.15 -9.06 3.80
CA LEU A 72 10.08 -7.95 3.55
C LEU A 72 10.59 -8.01 2.10
N ASP A 73 9.74 -7.59 1.17
CA ASP A 73 10.04 -7.45 -0.24
C ASP A 73 9.79 -6.00 -0.64
N GLU A 74 10.87 -5.26 -0.87
CA GLU A 74 10.83 -3.82 -1.17
C GLU A 74 10.11 -3.51 -2.48
N ASN A 75 9.94 -4.50 -3.38
CA ASN A 75 9.15 -4.34 -4.59
C ASN A 75 7.64 -4.41 -4.31
N ILE A 76 7.23 -5.01 -3.19
CA ILE A 76 5.83 -5.22 -2.81
C ILE A 76 5.39 -4.17 -1.79
N TRP A 77 6.23 -3.81 -0.82
CA TRP A 77 5.90 -2.71 0.10
C TRP A 77 7.14 -2.02 0.64
N HIS A 78 7.01 -0.74 0.92
CA HIS A 78 8.06 0.05 1.56
C HIS A 78 7.46 1.19 2.38
N ILE A 79 8.23 1.70 3.33
CA ILE A 79 7.87 2.83 4.19
C ILE A 79 8.86 3.98 4.06
N GLU A 80 8.34 5.17 3.80
CA GLU A 80 9.06 6.43 3.79
C GLU A 80 8.76 7.23 5.06
N GLU A 81 9.80 7.72 5.73
CA GLU A 81 9.66 8.72 6.79
C GLU A 81 9.67 10.12 6.17
N LYS A 82 8.66 10.93 6.49
CA LYS A 82 8.56 12.34 6.04
C LYS A 82 9.06 13.34 7.09
N GLY A 83 9.35 12.88 8.31
CA GLY A 83 9.80 13.69 9.44
C GLY A 83 8.70 13.89 10.50
N ASP A 84 9.09 14.28 11.71
CA ASP A 84 8.18 14.57 12.83
C ASP A 84 7.22 13.42 13.18
N GLY A 85 7.67 12.18 13.04
CA GLY A 85 6.85 10.98 13.28
C GLY A 85 5.80 10.72 12.19
N ASN A 86 5.89 11.39 11.04
CA ASN A 86 5.04 11.15 9.88
C ASN A 86 5.67 10.14 8.92
N TYR A 87 4.84 9.20 8.46
CA TYR A 87 5.22 8.10 7.62
C TYR A 87 4.25 7.93 6.45
N ILE A 88 4.76 7.44 5.33
CA ILE A 88 3.94 6.96 4.21
C ILE A 88 4.34 5.52 3.92
N ILE A 89 3.37 4.61 3.99
CA ILE A 89 3.56 3.23 3.57
C ILE A 89 2.94 3.03 2.19
N TYR A 90 3.66 2.32 1.34
CA TYR A 90 3.25 1.93 0.00
C TYR A 90 3.14 0.42 -0.06
N LEU A 91 2.07 -0.06 -0.69
CA LEU A 91 1.83 -1.47 -0.96
C LEU A 91 1.43 -1.62 -2.42
N ILE A 92 2.25 -2.35 -3.16
CA ILE A 92 2.08 -2.69 -4.57
C ILE A 92 1.69 -4.16 -4.64
N THR A 93 0.60 -4.47 -5.33
CA THR A 93 0.28 -5.84 -5.70
C THR A 93 -0.05 -5.92 -7.18
N SER A 94 0.20 -7.07 -7.78
CA SER A 94 -0.27 -7.36 -9.14
C SER A 94 -1.80 -7.29 -9.16
N ALA A 95 -2.38 -6.55 -10.10
CA ALA A 95 -3.81 -6.57 -10.27
C ALA A 95 -4.25 -8.00 -10.67
N PRO A 96 -5.40 -8.46 -10.17
CA PRO A 96 -5.90 -9.80 -10.47
C PRO A 96 -6.22 -10.00 -11.97
N PHE A 97 -6.33 -8.92 -12.74
CA PHE A 97 -6.49 -8.93 -14.19
C PHE A 97 -5.46 -7.99 -14.80
N ALA A 98 -4.40 -8.58 -15.37
CA ALA A 98 -3.29 -7.88 -16.04
C ALA A 98 -3.76 -7.16 -17.32
N ASP A 99 -4.57 -7.83 -18.13
CA ASP A 99 -5.11 -7.30 -19.38
C ASP A 99 -6.27 -6.31 -19.13
N ASN A 100 -5.93 -5.04 -18.99
CA ASN A 100 -6.88 -3.94 -19.14
C ASN A 100 -6.19 -2.84 -19.96
N ILE A 101 -5.78 -3.17 -21.19
CA ILE A 101 -5.60 -2.16 -22.23
C ILE A 101 -6.96 -1.49 -22.37
N GLU A 102 -7.03 -0.22 -21.98
CA GLU A 102 -8.14 0.65 -22.35
C GLU A 102 -8.02 0.92 -23.85
N GLY A 103 -8.44 -0.05 -24.65
CA GLY A 103 -8.76 0.14 -26.06
C GLY A 103 -10.22 0.58 -26.12
N HIS A 104 -10.43 1.89 -26.22
CA HIS A 104 -11.62 2.43 -26.89
C HIS A 104 -11.30 2.59 -28.37
#